data_AF-A0A4R9A4A7-F1
#
_entry.id   AF-A0A4R9A4A7-F1
#
_cell.length_a   1.000
_cell.length_b   1.000
_cell.length_c   1.000
_cell.angle_alpha   90.00
_cell.angle_beta   90.00
_cell.angle_gamma   90.00
#
_symmetry.space_group_name_H-M   'P 1'
#
loop_
_entity.id
_entity.type
_entity.pdbx_description
1 polymer ?
#
loop_
_entity_poly.entity_id
_entity_poly.type
_entity_poly.pdbx_seq_one_letter_code
_entity_poly.pdbx_strand_id
1 'polypeptide(L)'
;MTVLIEDVSKADAPSTIVGYSRTEIPALATDAKFDAAAGLPFSVIVPADAQNGIRRLNLRAHVRQKSDSREPLAHVAAGEQPQPDSAIERPDITEGDFVSTQSHRVLPTGSVRVPVQRV
;
A
#
# COMPACT_ATOMS: atom_id res chain seq x y z
N MET A 1 4.30 -2.58 5.57
CA MET A 1 3.27 -2.73 4.53
C MET A 1 2.84 -1.36 4.06
N THR A 2 2.76 -1.20 2.75
CA THR A 2 2.28 -0.01 2.06
C THR A 2 1.16 -0.44 1.13
N VAL A 3 0.02 0.26 1.19
CA VAL A 3 -1.13 0.05 0.32
C VAL A 3 -1.41 1.36 -0.40
N LEU A 4 -1.55 1.29 -1.73
CA LEU A 4 -1.80 2.43 -2.60
C LEU A 4 -3.12 2.25 -3.33
N ILE A 5 -3.87 3.35 -3.49
CA ILE A 5 -5.01 3.44 -4.38
C ILE A 5 -4.63 4.38 -5.52
N GLU A 6 -4.73 3.86 -6.73
CA GLU A 6 -4.36 4.53 -7.96
C GLU A 6 -5.59 4.78 -8.83
N ASP A 7 -5.72 5.98 -9.36
CA ASP A 7 -6.61 6.28 -10.47
C ASP A 7 -5.97 5.82 -11.78
N VAL A 8 -6.61 4.84 -12.42
CA VAL A 8 -6.25 4.25 -13.72
C VAL A 8 -7.31 4.53 -14.79
N SER A 9 -8.11 5.58 -14.62
CA SER A 9 -9.19 5.93 -15.55
C SER A 9 -8.69 6.31 -16.95
N LYS A 10 -7.47 6.85 -17.03
CA LYS A 10 -6.80 7.21 -18.28
C LYS A 10 -5.81 6.10 -18.63
N ALA A 11 -6.12 5.31 -19.65
CA ALA A 11 -5.27 4.20 -20.07
C ALA A 11 -3.93 4.68 -20.66
N ASP A 12 -3.93 5.83 -21.33
CA ASP A 12 -2.77 6.40 -22.03
C ASP A 12 -1.97 7.41 -21.18
N ALA A 13 -2.20 7.43 -19.86
CA ALA A 13 -1.49 8.32 -18.94
C ALA A 13 -0.99 7.55 -17.71
N PRO A 14 0.09 8.01 -17.07
CA PRO A 14 0.52 7.47 -15.79
C PRO A 14 -0.62 7.51 -14.76
N SER A 15 -0.75 6.44 -13.97
CA SER A 15 -1.72 6.41 -12.87
C SER A 15 -1.39 7.43 -11.79
N THR A 16 -2.42 8.02 -11.19
CA THR A 16 -2.26 9.01 -10.11
C THR A 16 -2.61 8.35 -8.78
N ILE A 17 -1.80 8.54 -7.74
CA ILE A 17 -2.11 8.01 -6.41
C ILE A 17 -3.14 8.94 -5.76
N VAL A 18 -4.28 8.38 -5.38
CA VAL A 18 -5.40 9.12 -4.75
C VAL A 18 -5.60 8.75 -3.29
N GLY A 19 -4.98 7.68 -2.82
CA GLY A 19 -5.02 7.27 -1.42
C GLY A 19 -3.85 6.35 -1.09
N TYR A 20 -3.42 6.38 0.17
CA TYR A 20 -2.35 5.51 0.63
C TYR A 20 -2.49 5.16 2.10
N SER A 21 -1.88 4.06 2.50
CA SER A 21 -1.74 3.66 3.90
C SER A 21 -0.42 2.95 4.11
N ARG A 22 0.28 3.28 5.19
CA ARG A 22 1.53 2.63 5.58
C ARG A 22 1.37 2.12 7.01
N THR A 23 1.58 0.82 7.18
CA THR A 23 1.48 0.15 8.47
C THR A 23 2.72 -0.70 8.68
N GLU A 24 3.36 -0.54 9.84
CA GLU A 24 4.41 -1.45 10.25
C GLU A 24 3.79 -2.80 10.64
N ILE A 25 4.30 -3.88 10.05
CA ILE A 25 3.90 -5.23 10.46
C ILE A 25 4.84 -5.58 11.61
N PRO A 26 4.34 -5.74 12.85
CA PRO A 26 5.19 -6.19 13.94
C PRO A 26 5.82 -7.53 13.55
N ALA A 27 7.07 -7.75 13.96
CA ALA A 27 7.72 -9.03 13.75
C ALA A 27 6.79 -10.13 14.26
N LEU A 28 6.34 -10.99 13.35
CA LEU A 28 5.54 -12.15 13.70
C LEU A 28 6.47 -13.05 14.51
N ALA A 29 6.41 -12.93 15.84
CA ALA A 29 7.07 -13.87 16.73
C ALA A 29 6.66 -15.27 16.26
N THR A 30 7.62 -16.15 16.08
CA THR A 30 7.43 -17.48 15.48
C THR A 30 6.38 -18.32 16.23
N ASP A 31 6.02 -17.92 17.46
CA ASP A 31 5.01 -18.51 18.33
C ASP A 31 3.60 -17.90 18.22
N ALA A 32 3.46 -16.73 17.58
CA ALA A 32 2.15 -16.20 17.26
C ALA A 32 1.62 -16.97 16.04
N LYS A 33 0.57 -17.77 16.24
CA LYS A 33 -0.23 -18.35 15.14
C LYS A 33 -0.75 -17.21 14.26
N PHE A 34 0.04 -16.81 13.28
CA PHE A 34 -0.41 -15.93 12.23
C PHE A 34 -1.32 -16.76 11.35
N ASP A 35 -2.62 -16.52 11.45
CA ASP A 35 -3.56 -17.11 10.51
C ASP A 35 -3.37 -16.42 9.15
N ALA A 36 -2.52 -17.01 8.32
CA ALA A 36 -2.32 -16.56 6.95
C ALA A 36 -3.65 -16.52 6.16
N ALA A 37 -4.66 -17.32 6.56
CA ALA A 37 -5.99 -17.28 5.96
C ALA A 37 -6.83 -16.07 6.44
N ALA A 38 -6.52 -15.48 7.60
CA ALA A 38 -7.13 -14.23 8.06
C ALA A 38 -6.54 -13.00 7.33
N GLY A 39 -5.25 -13.06 7.01
CA GLY A 39 -4.54 -11.98 6.30
C GLY A 39 -4.20 -10.78 7.18
N LEU A 40 -3.48 -9.80 6.62
CA LEU A 40 -3.13 -8.56 7.31
C LEU A 40 -4.21 -7.49 7.06
N PRO A 41 -4.86 -6.96 8.11
CA PRO A 41 -5.84 -5.90 7.93
C PRO A 41 -5.16 -4.59 7.52
N PHE A 42 -5.85 -3.81 6.69
CA PHE A 42 -5.45 -2.47 6.32
C PHE A 42 -6.68 -1.57 6.15
N SER A 43 -6.47 -0.26 6.19
CA SER A 43 -7.50 0.73 5.87
C SER A 43 -6.85 1.88 5.11
N VAL A 44 -7.50 2.32 4.04
CA VAL A 44 -7.07 3.46 3.22
C VAL A 44 -8.23 4.44 3.14
N ILE A 45 -7.95 5.71 3.38
CA ILE A 45 -8.92 6.78 3.17
C ILE A 45 -8.79 7.24 1.72
N VAL A 46 -9.88 7.16 0.97
CA VAL A 46 -9.96 7.69 -0.40
C VAL A 46 -10.75 8.99 -0.36
N PRO A 47 -10.21 10.11 -0.84
CA PRO A 47 -10.93 11.39 -0.92
C PRO A 47 -12.26 11.25 -1.68
N ALA A 48 -13.31 11.95 -1.22
CA ALA A 48 -14.66 11.81 -1.78
C ALA A 48 -14.73 12.21 -3.27
N ASP A 49 -13.92 13.18 -3.70
CA ASP A 49 -13.77 13.61 -5.09
C ASP A 49 -13.11 12.54 -5.99
N ALA A 50 -12.27 11.67 -5.42
CA ALA A 50 -11.72 10.50 -6.09
C ALA A 50 -12.71 9.32 -6.10
N GLN A 51 -13.70 9.32 -5.22
CA GLN A 51 -14.80 8.34 -5.23
C GLN A 51 -15.97 8.77 -6.14
N ASN A 52 -16.11 10.08 -6.39
CA ASN A 52 -17.19 10.62 -7.21
C ASN A 52 -16.86 10.48 -8.72
N GLY A 53 -17.75 9.80 -9.46
CA GLY A 53 -17.71 9.71 -10.93
C GLY A 53 -17.37 8.31 -11.48
N ILE A 54 -17.07 8.23 -12.78
CA ILE A 54 -16.69 6.99 -13.50
C ILE A 54 -15.17 6.76 -13.38
N ARG A 55 -14.61 6.91 -12.17
CA ARG A 55 -13.18 6.67 -11.95
C ARG A 55 -12.92 5.18 -11.81
N ARG A 56 -11.85 4.70 -12.43
CA ARG A 56 -11.35 3.33 -12.26
C ARG A 56 -10.22 3.39 -11.25
N LEU A 57 -10.50 2.91 -10.04
CA LEU A 57 -9.52 2.87 -8.96
C LEU A 57 -8.96 1.46 -8.81
N ASN A 58 -7.63 1.36 -8.74
CA ASN A 58 -6.90 0.12 -8.50
C ASN A 58 -6.13 0.20 -7.19
N LEU A 59 -6.15 -0.90 -6.46
CA LEU A 59 -5.37 -1.08 -5.25
C LEU A 59 -4.10 -1.88 -5.58
N ARG A 60 -2.97 -1.43 -5.02
CA ARG A 60 -1.72 -2.17 -4.96
C ARG A 60 -1.20 -2.29 -3.54
N ALA A 61 -0.64 -3.43 -3.19
CA ALA A 61 -0.01 -3.68 -1.90
C ALA A 61 1.47 -4.02 -2.07
N HIS A 62 2.29 -3.49 -1.17
CA HIS A 62 3.72 -3.75 -1.08
C HIS A 62 4.11 -4.03 0.37
N VAL A 63 4.87 -5.08 0.60
CA VAL A 63 5.37 -5.46 1.91
C VAL A 63 6.88 -5.61 1.80
N ARG A 64 7.59 -4.60 2.30
CA ARG A 64 9.03 -4.67 2.49
C ARG A 64 9.35 -5.37 3.80
N GLN A 65 10.18 -6.41 3.72
CA GLN A 65 10.87 -6.96 4.89
C GLN A 65 12.02 -6.01 5.21
N LYS A 66 12.02 -5.39 6.40
CA LYS A 66 13.22 -4.68 6.87
C LYS A 66 14.25 -5.76 7.21
N SER A 67 15.10 -6.11 6.24
CA SER A 67 16.34 -6.82 6.54
C SER A 67 17.17 -5.92 7.45
N ASP A 68 17.78 -6.48 8.48
CA ASP A 68 18.58 -5.78 9.50
C ASP A 68 19.92 -5.26 8.92
N SER A 69 19.84 -4.45 7.86
CA SER A 69 20.98 -3.82 7.20
C SER A 69 20.98 -2.34 7.55
N ARG A 70 21.77 -2.05 8.57
CA ARG A 70 22.22 -0.73 8.98
C ARG A 70 22.73 0.05 7.76
N GLU A 71 22.12 1.22 7.49
CA GLU A 71 22.72 2.53 7.12
C GLU A 71 21.74 3.44 6.35
N PRO A 72 21.92 4.78 6.35
CA PRO A 72 22.12 5.69 7.48
C PRO A 72 20.87 6.57 7.69
N LEU A 73 20.84 7.33 8.80
CA LEU A 73 19.78 8.27 9.14
C LEU A 73 19.51 9.27 8.00
N ALA A 74 18.37 9.12 7.32
CA ALA A 74 17.65 10.24 6.71
C ALA A 74 16.31 10.33 7.43
N HIS A 75 16.27 11.25 8.39
CA HIS A 75 15.13 11.78 9.12
C HIS A 75 13.75 11.30 8.65
N VAL A 76 13.19 10.30 9.33
CA VAL A 76 11.73 10.20 9.44
C VAL A 76 11.42 10.24 10.92
N ALA A 77 11.14 11.44 11.40
CA ALA A 77 10.55 11.63 12.71
C ALA A 77 9.24 10.83 12.77
N ALA A 78 9.13 9.95 13.75
CA ALA A 78 7.89 9.29 14.10
C ALA A 78 6.85 10.37 14.43
N GLY A 79 5.84 10.54 13.56
CA GLY A 79 4.69 11.41 13.85
C GLY A 79 4.20 12.32 12.72
N GLU A 80 4.85 12.37 11.56
CA GLU A 80 4.36 13.22 10.48
C GLU A 80 3.20 12.57 9.72
N GLN A 81 1.99 13.00 10.08
CA GLN A 81 0.84 12.94 9.18
C GLN A 81 1.24 13.66 7.88
N PRO A 82 1.15 13.02 6.71
CA PRO A 82 1.63 13.60 5.45
C PRO A 82 0.93 14.95 5.20
N GLN A 83 1.73 15.98 5.06
CA GLN A 83 1.32 17.27 4.52
C GLN A 83 0.76 17.05 3.10
N PRO A 84 -0.38 17.66 2.72
CA PRO A 84 -1.10 17.34 1.48
C PRO A 84 -0.35 17.64 0.17
N ASP A 85 0.85 18.23 0.24
CA ASP A 85 1.70 18.60 -0.89
C ASP A 85 2.95 17.73 -1.06
N SER A 86 3.20 16.75 -0.18
CA SER A 86 4.22 15.74 -0.46
C SER A 86 3.67 14.80 -1.53
N ALA A 87 4.22 14.87 -2.74
CA ALA A 87 3.94 13.90 -3.79
C ALA A 87 4.09 12.49 -3.20
N ILE A 88 2.98 11.76 -3.07
CA ILE A 88 3.01 10.40 -2.53
C ILE A 88 3.79 9.56 -3.55
N GLU A 89 5.01 9.17 -3.21
CA GLU A 89 5.86 8.39 -4.09
C GLU A 89 5.50 6.91 -4.05
N ARG A 90 5.63 6.24 -5.19
CA ARG A 90 5.52 4.78 -5.26
C ARG A 90 6.74 4.17 -4.59
N PRO A 91 6.58 3.11 -3.80
CA PRO A 91 7.72 2.44 -3.23
C PRO A 91 8.55 1.79 -4.34
N ASP A 92 9.87 1.96 -4.28
CA ASP A 92 10.80 1.15 -5.06
C ASP A 92 10.65 -0.33 -4.67
N ILE A 93 10.54 -1.20 -5.66
CA ILE A 93 10.38 -2.64 -5.46
C ILE A 93 11.77 -3.27 -5.56
N THR A 94 12.20 -3.93 -4.49
CA THR A 94 13.50 -4.63 -4.43
C THR A 94 13.32 -6.14 -4.28
N GLU A 95 14.33 -6.92 -4.65
CA GLU A 95 14.34 -8.37 -4.44
C GLU A 95 14.06 -8.70 -2.97
N GLY A 96 13.17 -9.68 -2.74
CA GLY A 96 12.73 -10.06 -1.40
C GLY A 96 11.52 -9.30 -0.86
N ASP A 97 11.09 -8.20 -1.51
CA ASP A 97 9.82 -7.56 -1.22
C ASP A 97 8.64 -8.42 -1.68
N PHE A 98 7.48 -8.28 -1.03
CA PHE A 98 6.24 -8.88 -1.52
C PHE A 98 5.36 -7.80 -2.16
N VAL A 99 4.85 -8.06 -3.36
CA VAL A 99 4.02 -7.12 -4.12
C VAL A 99 2.74 -7.79 -4.63
N SER A 100 1.67 -7.01 -4.74
CA SER A 100 0.50 -7.43 -5.51
C SER A 100 0.85 -7.39 -7.00
N THR A 101 0.75 -8.53 -7.68
CA THR A 101 1.01 -8.64 -9.13
C THR A 101 -0.21 -8.36 -9.99
N GLN A 102 -1.39 -8.29 -9.38
CA GLN A 102 -2.67 -8.07 -10.04
C GLN A 102 -3.27 -6.71 -9.68
N SER A 103 -4.15 -6.21 -10.55
CA SER A 103 -4.95 -5.02 -10.29
C SER A 103 -6.20 -5.37 -9.51
N HIS A 104 -6.40 -4.74 -8.36
CA HIS A 104 -7.57 -4.96 -7.51
C HIS A 104 -8.50 -3.74 -7.59
N ARG A 105 -9.68 -3.88 -8.21
CA ARG A 105 -10.62 -2.76 -8.29
C ARG A 105 -11.13 -2.37 -6.91
N VAL A 106 -11.14 -1.07 -6.63
CA VAL A 106 -11.76 -0.51 -5.42
C VAL A 106 -13.22 -0.24 -5.70
N LEU A 107 -14.10 -0.86 -4.92
CA LEU A 107 -15.54 -0.60 -4.95
C LEU A 107 -15.92 0.42 -3.86
N PRO A 108 -16.96 1.25 -4.05
CA PRO A 108 -17.38 2.27 -3.07
C PRO A 108 -17.75 1.67 -1.71
N THR A 109 -18.18 0.41 -1.70
CA THR A 109 -18.46 -0.38 -0.50
C THR A 109 -17.93 -1.79 -0.69
N GLY A 110 -17.24 -2.33 0.32
CA GLY A 110 -16.75 -3.69 0.31
C GLY A 110 -15.41 -3.88 1.02
N SER A 111 -15.03 -5.14 1.22
CA SER A 111 -13.69 -5.54 1.63
C SER A 111 -13.00 -6.22 0.45
N VAL A 112 -11.68 -6.05 0.35
CA VAL A 112 -10.87 -6.67 -0.70
C VAL A 112 -9.72 -7.43 -0.06
N ARG A 113 -9.47 -8.65 -0.56
CA ARG A 113 -8.29 -9.44 -0.21
C ARG A 113 -7.30 -9.34 -1.35
N VAL A 114 -6.05 -9.05 -0.99
CA VAL A 114 -5.00 -8.67 -1.94
C VAL A 114 -3.86 -9.66 -1.76
N PRO A 115 -3.74 -10.68 -2.62
CA PRO A 115 -2.60 -11.58 -2.58
C PRO A 115 -1.33 -10.81 -2.94
N VAL A 116 -0.25 -11.12 -2.24
CA VAL A 116 1.08 -10.61 -2.53
C VAL A 116 2.02 -11.77 -2.83
N GLN A 117 2.97 -11.54 -3.73
CA GLN A 117 3.98 -12.51 -4.14
C GLN A 117 5.35 -11.90 -3.91
N ARG A 118 6.29 -12.73 -3.48
CA ARG A 118 7.69 -12.32 -3.35
C ARG A 118 8.28 -12.05 -4.73
N VAL A 119 8.94 -10.90 -4.87
CA VAL A 119 9.78 -10.52 -6.02
C VAL A 119 11.15 -11.18 -5.85
#